data_AF-A0A3B0K2A2-F1
#
_entry.id   AF-A0A3B0K2A2-F1
#
_cell.length_a   1.000
_cell.length_b   1.000
_cell.length_c   1.000
_cell.angle_alpha   90.00
_cell.angle_beta   90.00
_cell.angle_gamma   90.00
#
_symmetry.space_group_name_H-M   'P 1'
#
loop_
_entity.id
_entity.type
_entity.pdbx_description
1 polymer ?
#
loop_
_entity_poly.entity_id
_entity_poly.type
_entity_poly.pdbx_seq_one_letter_code
_entity_poly.pdbx_strand_id
1 'polypeptide(L)'
;MKSWEIAVLALAAVYLCTQVRFVSGLECYVCSNQTGNTEKCLNTIKTCEPFENVCGTEIRWGSQPYFSEGALKQYYVSKRCMTKEQCQSKRKRYMQLYCTHIWYEDWACNECCPGDRCNYFVISGAPSVQRQTLGLTLLMTLLALGSYLISHS
;
A
#
# COMPACT_ATOMS: atom_id res chain seq x y z
N MET A 1 -7.91 48.42 1.39
CA MET A 1 -6.99 47.36 0.89
C MET A 1 -6.79 47.58 -0.59
N LYS A 2 -5.54 47.53 -1.06
CA LYS A 2 -5.20 47.70 -2.49
C LYS A 2 -5.46 46.39 -3.24
N SER A 3 -5.74 46.46 -4.54
CA SER A 3 -6.05 45.28 -5.37
C SER A 3 -4.99 44.18 -5.34
N TRP A 4 -3.71 44.55 -5.17
CA TRP A 4 -2.61 43.60 -5.05
C TRP A 4 -2.58 42.87 -3.70
N GLU A 5 -3.00 43.51 -2.61
CA GLU A 5 -3.12 42.88 -1.28
C GLU A 5 -4.20 41.80 -1.30
N ILE A 6 -5.32 42.06 -2.01
CA ILE A 6 -6.41 41.10 -2.19
C ILE A 6 -5.93 39.90 -3.03
N ALA A 7 -5.16 40.14 -4.10
CA ALA A 7 -4.62 39.08 -4.94
C ALA A 7 -3.63 38.18 -4.19
N VAL A 8 -2.75 38.77 -3.38
CA VAL A 8 -1.80 38.01 -2.54
C VAL A 8 -2.52 37.18 -1.49
N LEU A 9 -3.53 37.74 -0.82
CA LEU A 9 -4.34 37.00 0.16
C LEU A 9 -5.10 35.84 -0.50
N ALA A 10 -5.65 36.04 -1.70
CA ALA A 10 -6.34 34.99 -2.44
C ALA A 10 -5.40 33.84 -2.84
N LEU A 11 -4.19 34.16 -3.34
CA LEU A 11 -3.19 33.16 -3.70
C LEU A 11 -2.67 32.38 -2.49
N ALA A 12 -2.44 33.06 -1.36
CA ALA A 12 -2.04 32.43 -0.11
C ALA A 12 -3.14 31.49 0.42
N ALA A 13 -4.41 31.91 0.36
CA ALA A 13 -5.54 31.08 0.77
C ALA A 13 -5.67 29.82 -0.11
N VAL A 14 -5.57 29.94 -1.44
CA VAL A 14 -5.57 28.79 -2.36
C VAL A 14 -4.40 27.85 -2.06
N TYR A 15 -3.19 28.39 -1.86
CA TYR A 15 -2.03 27.57 -1.50
C TYR A 15 -2.25 26.82 -0.20
N LEU A 16 -2.76 27.46 0.86
CA LEU A 16 -3.06 26.82 2.13
C LEU A 16 -4.13 25.73 2.00
N CYS A 17 -5.19 25.98 1.22
CA CYS A 17 -6.21 24.97 0.93
C CYS A 17 -5.63 23.73 0.22
N THR A 18 -4.63 23.90 -0.66
CA THR A 18 -3.97 22.75 -1.33
C THR A 18 -3.07 21.93 -0.40
N GLN A 19 -2.71 22.42 0.78
CA GLN A 19 -1.90 21.68 1.76
C GLN A 19 -2.73 20.76 2.66
N VAL A 20 -4.06 20.85 2.63
CA VAL A 20 -4.93 20.00 3.43
C VAL A 20 -4.81 18.56 2.93
N ARG A 21 -4.19 17.70 3.74
CA ARG A 21 -4.15 16.25 3.48
C ARG A 21 -5.33 15.59 4.17
N PHE A 22 -6.24 15.03 3.38
CA PHE A 22 -7.22 14.09 3.90
C PHE A 22 -6.51 12.80 4.29
N VAL A 23 -6.74 12.33 5.52
CA VAL A 23 -6.25 11.02 5.97
C VAL A 23 -7.37 10.02 5.76
N SER A 24 -7.21 9.13 4.79
CA SER A 24 -7.99 7.90 4.69
C SER A 24 -7.37 6.83 5.58
N GLY A 25 -8.21 6.01 6.22
CA GLY A 25 -7.74 4.76 6.83
C GLY A 25 -7.28 3.80 5.72
N LEU A 26 -6.28 2.97 6.03
CA LEU A 26 -5.76 1.99 5.09
C LEU A 26 -6.87 1.05 4.64
N GLU A 27 -7.07 0.87 3.34
CA GLU A 27 -8.00 -0.13 2.80
C GLU A 27 -7.24 -1.31 2.18
N CYS A 28 -7.69 -2.54 2.41
CA CYS A 28 -7.10 -3.73 1.80
C CYS A 28 -8.18 -4.64 1.21
N TYR A 29 -7.81 -5.41 0.18
CA TYR A 29 -8.62 -6.56 -0.23
C TYR A 29 -8.53 -7.64 0.84
N VAL A 30 -9.66 -8.28 1.15
CA VAL A 30 -9.75 -9.32 2.19
C VAL A 30 -10.47 -10.57 1.71
N CYS A 31 -9.86 -11.73 1.91
CA CYS A 31 -10.43 -13.02 1.59
C CYS A 31 -9.71 -14.12 2.37
N SER A 32 -10.34 -15.29 2.52
CA SER A 32 -9.76 -16.42 3.25
C SER A 32 -9.90 -17.71 2.45
N ASN A 33 -8.78 -18.40 2.22
CA ASN A 33 -8.69 -19.71 1.57
C ASN A 33 -9.51 -19.83 0.27
N GLN A 34 -9.44 -18.82 -0.60
CA GLN A 34 -10.09 -18.88 -1.91
C GLN A 34 -9.22 -19.63 -2.90
N THR A 35 -9.80 -20.39 -3.83
CA THR A 35 -9.04 -21.23 -4.79
C THR A 35 -8.27 -20.43 -5.85
N GLY A 36 -8.38 -19.11 -5.82
CA GLY A 36 -7.67 -18.20 -6.71
C GLY A 36 -7.83 -16.75 -6.28
N ASN A 37 -7.17 -15.85 -7.02
CA ASN A 37 -7.32 -14.41 -6.86
C ASN A 37 -8.51 -13.89 -7.67
N THR A 38 -9.70 -14.37 -7.34
CA THR A 38 -10.95 -14.04 -8.04
C THR A 38 -12.04 -13.68 -7.04
N GLU A 39 -13.16 -13.16 -7.54
CA GLU A 39 -14.37 -12.91 -6.77
C GLU A 39 -14.10 -12.16 -5.45
N LYS A 40 -14.26 -12.84 -4.30
CA LYS A 40 -14.07 -12.28 -2.97
C LYS A 40 -12.70 -11.63 -2.80
N CYS A 41 -11.64 -12.19 -3.37
CA CYS A 41 -10.29 -11.63 -3.26
C CYS A 41 -10.08 -10.34 -4.07
N LEU A 42 -10.99 -10.01 -5.00
CA LEU A 42 -10.93 -8.80 -5.82
C LEU A 42 -12.06 -7.80 -5.53
N ASN A 43 -13.12 -8.22 -4.84
CA ASN A 43 -14.32 -7.42 -4.63
C ASN A 43 -14.58 -7.08 -3.16
N THR A 44 -14.02 -7.84 -2.21
CA THR A 44 -14.23 -7.58 -0.78
C THR A 44 -13.11 -6.69 -0.25
N ILE A 45 -13.46 -5.47 0.13
CA ILE A 45 -12.55 -4.47 0.68
C ILE A 45 -12.94 -4.23 2.15
N LYS A 46 -11.92 -4.10 3.02
CA LYS A 46 -12.09 -3.69 4.42
C LYS A 46 -11.19 -2.50 4.70
N THR A 47 -11.72 -1.49 5.39
CA THR A 47 -10.92 -0.47 6.07
C THR A 47 -10.25 -1.12 7.30
N CYS A 48 -8.93 -1.10 7.33
CA CYS A 48 -8.13 -1.72 8.36
C CYS A 48 -8.24 -0.99 9.70
N GLU A 49 -7.94 -1.70 10.78
CA GLU A 49 -7.90 -1.09 12.11
C GLU A 49 -6.75 -0.07 12.23
N PRO A 50 -6.80 0.91 13.15
CA PRO A 50 -5.77 1.95 13.27
C PRO A 50 -4.33 1.43 13.47
N PHE A 51 -4.17 0.23 14.04
CA PHE A 51 -2.87 -0.40 14.27
C PHE A 51 -2.41 -1.30 13.10
N GLU A 52 -3.30 -1.60 12.16
CA GLU A 52 -3.00 -2.39 10.96
C GLU A 52 -2.51 -1.47 9.84
N ASN A 53 -1.20 -1.46 9.63
CA ASN A 53 -0.53 -0.49 8.75
C ASN A 53 -0.02 -1.08 7.43
N VAL A 54 -0.33 -2.34 7.14
CA VAL A 54 -0.01 -2.98 5.85
C VAL A 54 -1.11 -3.95 5.40
N CYS A 55 -1.22 -4.14 4.09
CA CYS A 55 -1.97 -5.26 3.53
C CYS A 55 -1.04 -6.47 3.41
N GLY A 56 -1.54 -7.64 3.78
CA GLY A 56 -0.81 -8.89 3.58
C GLY A 56 -1.56 -9.87 2.69
N THR A 57 -0.79 -10.58 1.87
CA THR A 57 -1.29 -11.66 1.00
C THR A 57 -0.52 -12.94 1.27
N GLU A 58 -1.24 -14.05 1.30
CA GLU A 58 -0.70 -15.39 1.43
C GLU A 58 -1.25 -16.24 0.28
N ILE A 59 -0.36 -16.93 -0.43
CA ILE A 59 -0.72 -17.98 -1.38
C ILE A 59 -0.10 -19.29 -0.93
N ARG A 60 -0.90 -20.35 -1.00
CA ARG A 60 -0.50 -21.70 -0.63
C ARG A 60 -0.79 -22.64 -1.78
N TRP A 61 0.06 -23.63 -1.94
CA TRP A 61 -0.13 -24.74 -2.84
C TRP A 61 -0.07 -26.03 -2.02
N GLY A 62 -1.10 -26.85 -2.13
CA GLY A 62 -1.21 -28.12 -1.42
C GLY A 62 -2.61 -28.70 -1.44
N SER A 63 -2.83 -29.76 -0.69
CA SER A 63 -4.09 -30.53 -0.64
C SER A 63 -4.96 -30.20 0.58
N GLN A 64 -4.98 -28.94 1.02
CA GLN A 64 -5.65 -28.52 2.26
C GLN A 64 -7.18 -28.70 2.27
N PRO A 65 -7.82 -28.78 3.47
CA PRO A 65 -7.24 -28.71 4.82
C PRO A 65 -6.79 -30.04 5.42
N TYR A 66 -7.09 -31.18 4.79
CA TYR A 66 -6.70 -32.52 5.27
C TYR A 66 -5.94 -33.27 4.18
N PHE A 67 -4.81 -33.89 4.54
CA PHE A 67 -4.11 -34.81 3.66
C PHE A 67 -5.03 -36.00 3.37
N SER A 68 -5.31 -36.21 2.09
CA SER A 68 -5.98 -37.41 1.58
C SER A 68 -5.14 -37.91 0.42
N GLU A 69 -4.83 -39.21 0.42
CA GLU A 69 -4.10 -39.82 -0.69
C GLU A 69 -4.88 -39.61 -2.00
N GLY A 70 -4.21 -39.01 -3.00
CA GLY A 70 -4.82 -38.69 -4.28
C GLY A 70 -5.60 -37.37 -4.34
N ALA A 71 -5.63 -36.57 -3.28
CA ALA A 71 -6.24 -35.24 -3.33
C ALA A 71 -5.49 -34.32 -4.31
N LEU A 72 -6.24 -33.67 -5.20
CA LEU A 72 -5.69 -32.70 -6.15
C LEU A 72 -5.12 -31.50 -5.39
N LYS A 73 -3.85 -31.19 -5.64
CA LYS A 73 -3.23 -29.95 -5.17
C LYS A 73 -3.83 -28.77 -5.91
N GLN A 74 -4.10 -27.70 -5.18
CA GLN A 74 -4.62 -26.46 -5.75
C GLN A 74 -4.09 -25.24 -5.00
N TYR A 75 -4.29 -24.07 -5.59
CA TYR A 75 -3.93 -22.80 -4.99
C TYR A 75 -4.97 -22.39 -3.95
N TYR A 76 -4.51 -21.81 -2.85
CA TYR A 76 -5.35 -21.11 -1.89
C TYR A 76 -4.78 -19.72 -1.62
N VAL A 77 -5.60 -18.69 -1.80
CA VAL A 77 -5.26 -17.29 -1.60
C VAL A 77 -6.02 -16.75 -0.39
N SER A 78 -5.28 -16.09 0.49
CA SER A 78 -5.82 -15.34 1.61
C SER A 78 -5.24 -13.94 1.65
N LYS A 79 -6.09 -12.94 1.85
CA LYS A 79 -5.70 -11.52 1.94
C LYS A 79 -6.29 -10.91 3.21
N ARG A 80 -5.53 -10.07 3.91
CA ARG A 80 -5.98 -9.47 5.18
C ARG A 80 -5.20 -8.20 5.53
N CYS A 81 -5.83 -7.35 6.32
CA CYS A 81 -5.15 -6.30 7.08
C CYS A 81 -4.26 -6.95 8.15
N MET A 82 -3.10 -6.35 8.44
CA MET A 82 -2.21 -6.80 9.51
C MET A 82 -1.20 -5.70 9.90
N THR A 83 -0.48 -5.92 11.00
CA THR A 83 0.67 -5.06 11.33
C THR A 83 1.89 -5.43 10.50
N LYS A 84 2.77 -4.45 10.28
CA LYS A 84 4.04 -4.64 9.57
C LYS A 84 4.88 -5.74 10.20
N GLU A 85 4.94 -5.81 11.52
CA GLU A 85 5.74 -6.79 12.27
C GLU A 85 5.20 -8.21 12.06
N GLN A 86 3.87 -8.38 12.14
CA GLN A 86 3.21 -9.66 11.87
C GLN A 86 3.48 -10.11 10.44
N CYS A 87 3.36 -9.19 9.48
CA CYS A 87 3.59 -9.49 8.08
C CYS A 87 5.04 -9.89 7.80
N GLN A 88 6.00 -9.12 8.31
CA GLN A 88 7.44 -9.40 8.14
C GLN A 88 7.84 -10.72 8.81
N SER A 89 7.28 -11.03 9.98
CA SER A 89 7.50 -12.33 10.65
C SER A 89 7.04 -13.50 9.78
N LYS A 90 5.83 -13.40 9.20
CA LYS A 90 5.31 -14.41 8.24
C LYS A 90 6.17 -14.47 6.99
N ARG A 91 6.55 -13.34 6.40
CA ARG A 91 7.41 -13.28 5.21
C ARG A 91 8.75 -13.96 5.48
N LYS A 92 9.41 -13.67 6.60
CA LYS A 92 10.67 -14.31 6.99
C LYS A 92 10.52 -15.82 7.14
N ARG A 93 9.44 -16.27 7.79
CA ARG A 93 9.17 -17.70 7.99
C ARG A 93 8.94 -18.44 6.67
N TYR A 94 8.10 -17.89 5.79
CA TYR A 94 7.60 -18.62 4.62
C TYR A 94 8.37 -18.33 3.32
N MET A 95 8.80 -17.10 3.06
CA MET A 95 9.48 -16.79 1.79
C MET A 95 10.88 -17.38 1.66
N GLN A 96 11.61 -17.58 2.76
CA GLN A 96 13.00 -18.07 2.70
C GLN A 96 13.09 -19.59 2.55
N LEU A 97 12.11 -20.33 3.08
CA LEU A 97 12.17 -21.79 3.18
C LEU A 97 11.04 -22.50 2.41
N TYR A 98 9.89 -21.84 2.22
CA TYR A 98 8.67 -22.50 1.75
C TYR A 98 8.05 -21.82 0.53
N CYS A 99 8.70 -20.85 -0.10
CA CYS A 99 8.22 -20.22 -1.33
C CYS A 99 9.08 -20.71 -2.51
N THR A 100 8.92 -21.98 -2.87
CA THR A 100 9.76 -22.67 -3.86
C THR A 100 9.06 -22.85 -5.21
N HIS A 101 7.71 -22.75 -5.24
CA HIS A 101 6.88 -22.97 -6.44
C HIS A 101 7.01 -24.38 -7.04
N ILE A 102 7.49 -25.37 -6.26
CA ILE A 102 7.65 -26.77 -6.68
C ILE A 102 6.28 -27.46 -6.68
N TRP A 103 5.85 -28.03 -7.82
CA TRP A 103 4.48 -28.50 -8.00
C TRP A 103 4.11 -29.74 -7.18
N TYR A 104 5.05 -30.62 -6.82
CA TYR A 104 4.79 -31.84 -6.05
C TYR A 104 4.93 -31.63 -4.53
N GLU A 105 5.61 -30.58 -4.10
CA GLU A 105 5.76 -30.22 -2.69
C GLU A 105 4.66 -29.23 -2.26
N ASP A 106 4.38 -29.16 -0.97
CA ASP A 106 3.54 -28.09 -0.43
C ASP A 106 4.39 -26.84 -0.22
N TRP A 107 3.89 -25.68 -0.63
CA TRP A 107 4.61 -24.42 -0.49
C TRP A 107 3.65 -23.27 -0.17
N ALA A 108 4.19 -22.22 0.44
CA ALA A 108 3.46 -21.02 0.79
C ALA A 108 4.33 -19.78 0.63
N CYS A 109 3.78 -18.75 0.01
CA CYS A 109 4.42 -17.44 -0.15
C CYS A 109 3.60 -16.39 0.59
N ASN A 110 4.29 -15.41 1.20
CA ASN A 110 3.66 -14.31 1.92
C ASN A 110 4.25 -12.98 1.46
N GLU A 111 3.41 -12.00 1.18
CA GLU A 111 3.81 -10.66 0.79
C GLU A 111 3.16 -9.59 1.66
N CYS A 112 3.88 -8.48 1.82
CA CYS A 112 3.46 -7.28 2.55
C CYS A 112 3.57 -6.07 1.61
N CYS A 113 2.54 -5.25 1.55
CA CYS A 113 2.59 -3.97 0.85
C CYS A 113 1.99 -2.83 1.69
N PRO A 114 2.63 -1.64 1.73
CA PRO A 114 2.07 -0.46 2.37
C PRO A 114 1.30 0.39 1.35
N GLY A 115 0.02 0.63 1.58
CA GLY A 115 -0.81 1.53 0.76
C GLY A 115 -2.19 0.98 0.46
N ASP A 116 -3.11 1.89 0.10
CA ASP A 116 -4.50 1.53 -0.16
C ASP A 116 -4.63 0.55 -1.33
N ARG A 117 -5.29 -0.58 -1.05
CA ARG A 117 -5.63 -1.66 -1.97
C ARG A 117 -4.41 -2.17 -2.77
N CYS A 118 -3.22 -2.03 -2.19
CA CYS A 118 -1.97 -2.42 -2.84
C CYS A 118 -1.90 -3.92 -3.13
N ASN A 119 -2.64 -4.73 -2.37
CA ASN A 119 -2.65 -6.19 -2.49
C ASN A 119 -3.66 -6.70 -3.52
N TYR A 120 -3.84 -6.01 -4.65
CA TYR A 120 -4.68 -6.50 -5.75
C TYR A 120 -4.15 -7.81 -6.32
N PHE A 121 -2.83 -7.86 -6.60
CA PHE A 121 -2.15 -9.07 -7.03
C PHE A 121 -1.81 -9.98 -5.84
N VAL A 122 -1.46 -11.23 -6.13
CA VAL A 122 -1.11 -12.20 -5.09
C VAL A 122 0.29 -11.97 -4.56
N ILE A 123 1.25 -11.80 -5.48
CA ILE A 123 2.64 -11.42 -5.21
C ILE A 123 3.01 -10.32 -6.21
N SER A 124 3.55 -9.20 -5.72
CA SER A 124 3.70 -7.92 -6.40
C SER A 124 5.15 -7.47 -6.21
N GLY A 125 6.04 -7.79 -7.16
CA GLY A 125 7.45 -7.37 -7.11
C GLY A 125 7.69 -5.86 -7.29
N ALA A 126 6.67 -5.01 -7.11
CA ALA A 126 6.75 -3.58 -7.37
C ALA A 126 7.53 -2.86 -6.26
N PRO A 127 8.57 -2.06 -6.59
CA PRO A 127 9.27 -1.25 -5.62
C PRO A 127 8.38 -0.10 -5.12
N SER A 128 8.54 0.28 -3.85
CA SER A 128 7.84 1.42 -3.25
C SER A 128 8.30 2.73 -3.91
N VAL A 129 7.38 3.44 -4.56
CA VAL A 129 7.65 4.75 -5.17
C VAL A 129 7.79 5.81 -4.07
N GLN A 130 8.99 6.36 -3.89
CA GLN A 130 9.25 7.44 -2.94
C GLN A 130 8.91 8.80 -3.59
N ARG A 131 7.83 9.45 -3.13
CA ARG A 131 7.41 10.78 -3.66
C ARG A 131 8.38 11.88 -3.23
N GLN A 132 9.03 12.52 -4.20
CA GLN A 132 9.92 13.67 -4.01
C GLN A 132 9.12 14.99 -4.00
N THR A 133 8.27 15.21 -2.99
CA THR A 133 7.47 16.46 -2.90
C THR A 133 8.21 17.63 -2.24
N LEU A 134 9.36 17.39 -1.59
CA LEU A 134 10.08 18.42 -0.82
C LEU A 134 10.89 19.40 -1.68
N GLY A 135 11.37 19.00 -2.87
CA GLY A 135 12.20 19.87 -3.70
C GLY A 135 11.44 21.03 -4.35
N LEU A 136 10.18 20.80 -4.72
CA LEU A 136 9.35 21.78 -5.42
C LEU A 136 8.88 22.93 -4.51
N THR A 137 8.62 22.66 -3.23
CA THR A 137 8.18 23.70 -2.28
C THR A 137 9.31 24.64 -1.89
N LEU A 138 10.54 24.14 -1.75
CA LEU A 138 11.73 24.95 -1.44
C LEU A 138 12.11 25.89 -2.60
N LEU A 139 11.94 25.45 -3.85
CA LEU A 139 12.24 26.26 -5.03
C LEU A 139 11.29 27.45 -5.15
N MET A 140 9.99 27.23 -4.88
CA MET A 140 8.97 28.27 -4.97
C MET A 140 9.10 29.33 -3.87
N THR A 141 9.51 28.94 -2.65
CA THR A 141 9.74 29.91 -1.56
C THR A 141 10.97 30.79 -1.81
N LEU A 142 12.05 30.22 -2.36
CA LEU A 142 13.26 30.97 -2.71
C LEU A 142 13.00 31.99 -3.83
N LEU A 143 12.20 31.63 -4.85
CA LEU A 143 11.82 32.55 -5.92
C LEU A 143 10.94 33.71 -5.43
N ALA A 144 10.04 33.45 -4.48
CA ALA A 144 9.19 34.48 -3.86
C ALA A 144 9.98 35.46 -2.98
N LEU A 145 10.95 34.95 -2.20
CA LEU A 145 11.86 35.78 -1.41
C LEU A 145 12.78 36.64 -2.28
N GLY A 146 13.34 36.08 -3.36
CA GLY A 146 14.19 36.82 -4.29
C GLY A 146 13.45 37.97 -4.98
N SER A 147 12.21 37.74 -5.42
CA SER A 147 11.40 38.79 -6.06
C SER A 147 10.97 39.89 -5.09
N TYR A 148 10.70 39.58 -3.82
CA TYR A 148 10.41 40.58 -2.78
C TYR A 148 11.62 41.49 -2.50
N LEU A 149 12.82 40.90 -2.40
CA LEU A 149 14.05 41.65 -2.14
C LEU A 149 14.43 42.58 -3.31
N ILE A 150 14.20 42.15 -4.56
CA ILE A 150 14.47 42.97 -5.75
C ILE A 150 13.49 44.16 -5.83
N SER A 151 12.25 44.00 -5.39
CA SER A 151 11.24 45.09 -5.41
C SER A 151 11.44 46.14 -4.31
N HIS A 152 12.24 45.86 -3.29
CA HIS A 152 12.48 46.73 -2.13
C HIS A 152 13.93 47.22 -2.00
N SER A 153 14.77 46.94 -3.01
CA SER A 153 16.08 47.56 -3.23
C SER A 153 15.98 48.70 -4.24
#